data_AF-Q7V750-F1
#
_entry.id   AF-Q7V750-F1
#
_cell.length_a   1.000
_cell.length_b   1.000
_cell.length_c   1.000
_cell.angle_alpha   90.00
_cell.angle_beta   90.00
_cell.angle_gamma   90.00
#
_symmetry.space_group_name_H-M   'P 1'
#
loop_
_entity.id
_entity.type
_entity.pdbx_description
1 polymer ?
#
loop_
_entity_poly.entity_id
_entity_poly.type
_entity_poly.pdbx_seq_one_letter_code
_entity_poly.pdbx_strand_id
1 'polypeptide(L)'
;MVLRSSIEAPSINKMQESSIGFSNRDLDMETPFRNVTPNTPGGTASLLIALLFSSFILITQALFVVPAGQVAVVTTLGKVSGGSRLPGLNLKIPFIQAVAPFDVRTQVRPEKFASLTKDLQVIEATATVKYAVRPNEAGRVYSTIASNDREIYPRIIQPSLLKALKSVFSQYELVTIASKWSDISELVERAVADELDKFDYVEVRGLDLTGLVIAEEYRAAIEQKQIAEQQLLRAQTEVKIAEQEAQRYETLNRTLDDQVLFKLFLDKWDGSTKVVPALPGSKGGGTPVIVGGR
;
A
#
# COMPACT_ATOMS: atom_id res chain seq x y z
N MET A 1 -19.37 -29.81 64.97
CA MET A 1 -18.56 -31.03 64.76
C MET A 1 -17.14 -30.69 65.18
N VAL A 2 -16.69 -31.33 66.27
CA VAL A 2 -15.33 -31.33 66.88
C VAL A 2 -14.89 -29.97 67.48
N LEU A 3 -15.05 -29.71 68.80
CA LEU A 3 -14.26 -30.18 69.98
C LEU A 3 -12.80 -29.67 69.95
N ARG A 4 -12.10 -29.28 71.03
CA ARG A 4 -12.29 -28.92 72.44
C ARG A 4 -10.84 -28.74 72.96
N SER A 5 -10.60 -27.88 73.97
CA SER A 5 -9.59 -28.00 75.07
C SER A 5 -8.16 -28.49 74.74
N SER A 6 -7.07 -27.82 75.12
CA SER A 6 -6.54 -27.67 76.49
C SER A 6 -5.24 -26.86 76.35
N ILE A 7 -5.01 -25.77 77.11
CA ILE A 7 -4.40 -25.76 78.44
C ILE A 7 -3.16 -26.66 78.54
N GLU A 8 -1.97 -26.05 78.49
CA GLU A 8 -0.87 -26.37 79.42
C GLU A 8 0.20 -25.26 79.39
N ALA A 9 0.43 -24.67 80.56
CA ALA A 9 1.65 -23.94 80.89
C ALA A 9 2.71 -24.94 81.38
N PRO A 10 3.98 -24.53 81.47
CA PRO A 10 4.53 -24.50 82.83
C PRO A 10 5.32 -23.22 83.18
N SER A 11 5.05 -22.74 84.40
CA SER A 11 6.00 -22.28 85.44
C SER A 11 7.36 -21.72 85.01
N ILE A 12 7.62 -20.43 85.18
CA ILE A 12 8.11 -19.77 86.42
C ILE A 12 9.43 -20.37 86.94
N ASN A 13 10.52 -19.65 86.68
CA ASN A 13 11.64 -19.48 87.61
C ASN A 13 12.01 -17.99 87.57
N LYS A 14 11.51 -17.16 88.48
CA LYS A 14 12.00 -16.82 89.83
C LYS A 14 13.33 -16.04 89.81
N MET A 15 13.29 -14.90 90.52
CA MET A 15 14.41 -14.12 91.09
C MET A 15 15.15 -13.20 90.09
N GLN A 16 15.44 -11.93 90.41
CA GLN A 16 15.12 -11.05 91.53
C GLN A 16 15.57 -9.63 91.14
N GLU A 17 14.85 -8.62 91.62
CA GLU A 17 15.26 -7.25 91.98
C GLU A 17 16.52 -6.63 91.34
N SER A 18 16.40 -5.40 90.83
CA SER A 18 16.69 -4.21 91.65
C SER A 18 16.84 -2.93 90.82
N SER A 19 16.18 -1.88 91.31
CA SER A 19 16.58 -0.45 91.32
C SER A 19 16.93 0.29 90.01
N ILE A 20 16.04 1.23 89.67
CA ILE A 20 16.26 2.69 89.60
C ILE A 20 17.53 3.19 88.88
N GLY A 21 17.31 4.00 87.84
CA GLY A 21 18.34 4.92 87.34
C GLY A 21 17.94 5.62 86.05
N PHE A 22 17.18 6.72 86.14
CA PHE A 22 17.11 7.71 85.07
C PHE A 22 18.51 8.27 84.83
N SER A 23 19.02 8.18 83.61
CA SER A 23 20.09 9.05 83.13
C SER A 23 19.90 9.25 81.63
N ASN A 24 19.61 10.50 81.26
CA ASN A 24 19.78 11.00 79.90
C ASN A 24 21.15 10.54 79.38
N ARG A 25 21.14 9.86 78.23
CA ARG A 25 22.31 9.80 77.37
C ARG A 25 21.93 10.51 76.10
N ASP A 26 22.50 11.70 75.97
CA ASP A 26 22.58 12.43 74.73
C ASP A 26 23.16 11.49 73.66
N LEU A 27 22.38 11.26 72.61
CA LEU A 27 22.84 10.60 71.41
C LEU A 27 23.58 11.65 70.58
N ASP A 28 24.87 11.82 70.85
CA ASP A 28 25.77 12.53 69.95
C ASP A 28 25.85 11.76 68.62
N MET A 29 24.97 12.16 67.70
CA MET A 29 24.97 11.74 66.32
C MET A 29 26.08 12.52 65.60
N GLU A 30 27.34 12.09 65.75
CA GLU A 30 28.43 12.58 64.91
C GLU A 30 28.22 12.05 63.49
N THR A 31 27.59 12.86 62.64
CA THR A 31 27.66 12.70 61.19
C THR A 31 29.08 13.05 60.71
N PRO A 32 29.83 12.15 60.06
CA PRO A 32 31.09 12.55 59.43
C PRO A 32 30.78 13.23 58.08
N PHE A 33 30.17 14.42 58.10
CA PHE A 33 30.28 15.32 56.96
C PHE A 33 31.68 15.93 57.01
N ARG A 34 32.65 15.18 56.48
CA ARG A 34 34.02 15.62 56.29
C ARG A 34 34.00 16.77 55.29
N ASN A 35 33.95 17.99 55.82
CA ASN A 35 33.96 19.22 55.03
C ASN A 35 35.35 19.35 54.37
N VAL A 36 35.42 19.13 53.05
CA VAL A 36 36.68 19.21 52.29
C VAL A 36 37.03 20.70 52.13
N THR A 37 37.79 21.25 53.08
CA THR A 37 38.42 22.57 52.92
C THR A 37 39.52 22.48 51.84
N PRO A 38 39.50 23.34 50.81
CA PRO A 38 40.30 23.19 49.60
C PRO A 38 41.70 23.82 49.75
N ASN A 39 42.48 23.43 50.75
CA ASN A 39 43.80 24.04 50.97
C ASN A 39 44.97 23.08 51.23
N THR A 40 44.82 21.80 50.87
CA THR A 40 45.96 20.88 50.78
C THR A 40 46.41 20.72 49.32
N PRO A 41 47.73 20.71 49.01
CA PRO A 41 48.25 20.58 47.64
C PRO A 41 47.75 19.33 46.89
N GLY A 42 47.32 18.29 47.61
CA GLY A 42 46.72 17.08 47.03
C GLY A 42 45.21 17.16 46.79
N GLY A 43 44.48 18.04 47.48
CA GLY A 43 43.03 18.22 47.31
C GLY A 43 42.66 19.04 46.08
N THR A 44 43.50 20.01 45.72
CA THR A 44 43.34 20.75 44.46
C THR A 44 43.67 19.88 43.25
N ALA A 45 44.68 19.01 43.35
CA ALA A 45 45.02 18.05 42.32
C ALA A 45 43.89 17.02 42.07
N SER A 46 43.26 16.49 43.13
CA SER A 46 42.15 15.54 42.98
C SER A 46 40.88 16.17 42.39
N LEU A 47 40.56 17.42 42.76
CA LEU A 47 39.46 18.18 42.16
C LEU A 47 39.69 18.46 40.67
N LEU A 48 40.92 18.80 40.28
CA LEU A 48 41.28 19.01 38.86
C LEU A 48 41.17 17.72 38.05
N ILE A 49 41.61 16.59 38.60
CA ILE A 49 41.48 15.28 37.95
C ILE A 49 40.00 14.89 37.81
N ALA A 50 39.18 15.09 38.84
CA ALA A 50 37.75 14.81 38.80
C ALA A 50 37.02 15.70 37.76
N LEU A 51 37.38 16.99 37.67
CA LEU A 51 36.85 17.91 36.66
C LEU A 51 37.25 17.50 35.24
N LEU A 52 38.52 17.16 35.01
CA LEU A 52 38.99 16.69 33.70
C LEU A 52 38.30 15.40 33.28
N PHE A 53 38.15 14.45 34.20
CA PHE A 53 37.47 13.18 33.93
C PHE A 53 35.98 13.38 33.63
N SER A 54 35.29 14.21 34.43
CA SER A 54 33.90 14.57 34.19
C SER A 54 33.72 15.28 32.84
N SER A 55 34.60 16.23 32.51
CA SER A 55 34.60 16.91 31.20
C SER A 55 34.84 15.94 30.05
N PHE A 56 35.74 14.97 30.20
CA PHE A 56 36.00 13.95 29.18
C PHE A 56 34.78 13.06 28.93
N ILE A 57 34.08 12.66 30.00
CA ILE A 57 32.82 11.90 29.90
C ILE A 57 31.75 12.73 29.18
N LEU A 58 31.61 14.02 29.50
CA LEU A 58 30.62 14.88 28.87
C LEU A 58 30.90 15.09 27.37
N ILE A 59 32.16 15.25 26.98
CA ILE A 59 32.56 15.40 25.56
C ILE A 59 32.26 14.11 24.78
N THR A 60 32.59 12.95 25.35
CA THR A 60 32.33 11.66 24.69
C THR A 60 30.84 11.34 24.59
N GLN A 61 30.02 11.74 25.58
CA GLN A 61 28.55 11.65 25.52
C GLN A 61 27.90 12.63 24.53
N ALA A 62 28.55 13.77 24.27
CA ALA A 62 28.06 14.78 23.34
C ALA A 62 28.29 14.38 21.87
N LEU A 63 29.27 13.53 21.59
CA LEU A 63 29.57 13.05 20.24
C LEU A 63 28.70 11.85 19.88
N PHE A 64 28.10 11.87 18.70
CA PHE A 64 27.42 10.69 18.13
C PHE A 64 27.66 10.60 16.62
N VAL A 65 27.61 9.38 16.09
CA VAL A 65 27.85 9.13 14.66
C VAL A 65 26.56 8.64 14.02
N VAL A 66 26.19 9.27 12.90
CA VAL A 66 25.06 8.85 12.07
C VAL A 66 25.57 7.96 10.93
N PRO A 67 25.10 6.71 10.81
CA PRO A 67 25.50 5.83 9.71
C PRO A 67 25.09 6.38 8.33
N ALA A 68 25.82 5.96 7.30
CA ALA A 68 25.45 6.27 5.92
C ALA A 68 24.07 5.68 5.56
N GLY A 69 23.22 6.46 4.89
CA GLY A 69 21.86 6.08 4.54
C GLY A 69 20.84 6.24 5.67
N GLN A 70 21.22 6.87 6.78
CA GLN A 70 20.29 7.34 7.81
C GLN A 70 20.43 8.84 8.01
N VAL A 71 19.37 9.46 8.51
CA VAL A 71 19.41 10.83 9.04
C VAL A 71 18.97 10.82 10.48
N ALA A 72 19.53 11.70 11.30
CA ALA A 72 19.16 11.79 12.70
C ALA A 72 18.36 13.04 12.99
N VAL A 73 17.20 12.86 13.60
CA VAL A 73 16.38 13.96 14.12
C VAL A 73 16.75 14.19 15.57
N VAL A 74 17.11 15.43 15.91
CA VAL A 74 17.48 15.81 17.28
C VAL A 74 16.30 16.53 17.91
N THR A 75 15.89 16.09 19.11
CA THR A 75 14.85 16.76 19.89
C THR A 75 15.41 17.32 21.19
N THR A 76 15.08 18.56 21.50
CA THR A 76 15.48 19.25 22.73
C THR A 76 14.24 19.34 23.61
N LEU A 77 14.22 18.64 24.76
CA LEU A 77 13.06 18.59 25.68
C LEU A 77 11.71 18.26 24.99
N GLY A 78 11.74 17.36 24.00
CA GLY A 78 10.55 16.94 23.25
C GLY A 78 10.20 17.79 22.03
N LYS A 79 10.87 18.93 21.80
CA LYS A 79 10.70 19.74 20.58
C LYS A 79 11.76 19.37 19.54
N VAL A 80 11.36 19.21 18.27
CA VAL A 80 12.30 19.01 17.16
C VAL A 80 13.20 20.24 17.03
N SER A 81 14.51 20.02 17.11
CA SER A 81 15.52 21.06 17.23
C SER A 81 16.30 21.21 15.94
N GLY A 82 15.81 22.09 15.06
CA GLY A 82 16.43 22.37 13.76
C GLY A 82 16.15 21.29 12.70
N GLY A 83 16.96 21.27 11.64
CA GLY A 83 16.86 20.30 10.54
C GLY A 83 17.51 18.95 10.87
N SER A 84 17.23 17.96 10.03
CA SER A 84 17.82 16.62 10.10
C SER A 84 19.34 16.66 10.01
N ARG A 85 20.02 15.86 10.83
CA ARG A 85 21.47 15.71 10.83
C ARG A 85 21.89 14.69 9.79
N LEU A 86 22.85 15.09 8.95
CA LEU A 86 23.42 14.27 7.89
C LEU A 86 24.31 13.15 8.45
N PRO A 87 24.61 12.10 7.65
CA PRO A 87 25.57 11.07 8.00
C PRO A 87 26.92 11.64 8.43
N GLY A 88 27.55 11.00 9.41
CA GLY A 88 28.85 11.41 9.96
C GLY A 88 28.80 11.80 11.43
N LEU A 89 29.89 12.42 11.89
CA LEU A 89 30.05 12.84 13.27
C LEU A 89 29.24 14.09 13.56
N ASN A 90 28.34 14.00 14.54
CA ASN A 90 27.46 15.07 14.97
C ASN A 90 27.60 15.30 16.49
N LEU A 91 27.23 16.50 16.92
CA LEU A 91 27.24 16.90 18.32
C LEU A 91 25.81 17.04 18.84
N LYS A 92 25.57 16.53 20.05
CA LYS A 92 24.35 16.72 20.84
C LYS A 92 24.69 17.23 22.23
N ILE A 93 23.76 17.94 22.85
CA ILE A 93 23.83 18.32 24.25
C ILE A 93 23.34 17.12 25.08
N PRO A 94 24.19 16.46 25.87
CA PRO A 94 23.77 15.31 26.66
C PRO A 94 22.68 15.71 27.66
N PHE A 95 21.83 14.75 28.05
CA PHE A 95 20.67 14.87 28.95
C PHE A 95 19.48 15.69 28.45
N ILE A 96 19.69 16.74 27.66
CA ILE A 96 18.60 17.63 27.17
C ILE A 96 18.16 17.22 25.77
N GLN A 97 19.09 16.73 24.94
CA GLN A 97 18.83 16.34 23.57
C GLN A 97 18.75 14.81 23.38
N ALA A 98 17.67 14.36 22.76
CA ALA A 98 17.50 13.00 22.28
C ALA A 98 17.73 12.94 20.76
N VAL A 99 18.17 11.78 20.29
CA VAL A 99 18.50 11.54 18.87
C VAL A 99 17.69 10.36 18.38
N ALA A 100 16.89 10.56 17.34
CA ALA A 100 16.10 9.53 16.69
C ALA A 100 16.60 9.32 15.24
N PRO A 101 17.17 8.15 14.91
CA PRO A 101 17.58 7.84 13.55
C PRO A 101 16.38 7.44 12.68
N PHE A 102 16.39 7.91 11.44
CA PHE A 102 15.45 7.56 10.38
C PHE A 102 16.19 7.00 9.18
N ASP A 103 15.62 5.97 8.54
CA ASP A 103 16.21 5.38 7.35
C ASP A 103 15.75 6.16 6.11
N VAL A 104 16.71 6.65 5.33
CA VAL A 104 16.45 7.37 4.07
C VAL A 104 16.69 6.49 2.84
N ARG A 105 17.05 5.22 3.05
CA ARG A 105 17.17 4.24 1.98
C ARG A 105 15.77 3.86 1.48
N THR A 106 15.72 3.38 0.25
CA THR A 106 14.51 2.76 -0.28
C THR A 106 14.18 1.52 0.55
N GLN A 107 13.01 1.56 1.18
CA GLN A 107 12.41 0.41 1.85
C GLN A 107 11.43 -0.26 0.89
N VAL A 108 11.40 -1.59 0.93
CA VAL A 108 10.47 -2.41 0.15
C VAL A 108 9.53 -3.11 1.11
N ARG A 109 8.23 -2.87 0.99
CA ARG A 109 7.22 -3.45 1.87
C ARG A 109 6.10 -4.11 1.05
N PRO A 110 5.98 -5.45 1.10
CA PRO A 110 4.82 -6.13 0.53
C PRO A 110 3.63 -6.00 1.48
N GLU A 111 2.50 -5.57 0.93
CA GLU A 111 1.21 -5.44 1.59
C GLU A 111 0.20 -6.36 0.93
N LYS A 112 -0.40 -7.27 1.70
CA LYS A 112 -1.55 -8.03 1.21
C LYS A 112 -2.79 -7.18 1.40
N PHE A 113 -3.62 -7.09 0.37
CA PHE A 113 -4.87 -6.36 0.44
C PHE A 113 -5.99 -7.17 -0.19
N ALA A 114 -7.20 -6.93 0.32
CA ALA A 114 -8.44 -7.38 -0.27
C ALA A 114 -9.29 -6.16 -0.63
N SER A 115 -9.87 -6.15 -1.82
CA SER A 115 -10.75 -5.06 -2.28
C SER A 115 -11.97 -5.61 -2.98
N LEU A 116 -13.04 -4.81 -2.98
CA LEU A 116 -14.22 -5.06 -3.79
C LEU A 116 -14.08 -4.39 -5.15
N THR A 117 -14.51 -5.10 -6.19
CA THR A 117 -14.65 -4.61 -7.56
C THR A 117 -15.97 -3.89 -7.77
N LYS A 118 -16.17 -3.30 -8.96
CA LYS A 118 -17.43 -2.64 -9.36
C LYS A 118 -18.65 -3.57 -9.24
N ASP A 119 -18.48 -4.84 -9.55
CA ASP A 119 -19.50 -5.90 -9.51
C ASP A 119 -19.58 -6.62 -8.14
N LEU A 120 -19.07 -5.97 -7.08
CA LEU A 120 -19.08 -6.45 -5.70
C LEU A 120 -18.34 -7.78 -5.48
N GLN A 121 -17.34 -8.06 -6.30
CA GLN A 121 -16.50 -9.24 -6.18
C GLN A 121 -15.26 -8.95 -5.35
N VAL A 122 -14.85 -9.90 -4.51
CA VAL A 122 -13.63 -9.78 -3.72
C VAL A 122 -12.44 -10.22 -4.54
N ILE A 123 -11.42 -9.37 -4.61
CA ILE A 123 -10.09 -9.71 -5.11
C ILE A 123 -9.07 -9.63 -3.99
N GLU A 124 -8.09 -10.51 -4.02
CA GLU A 124 -6.92 -10.46 -3.16
C GLU A 124 -5.67 -10.31 -4.00
N ALA A 125 -4.77 -9.42 -3.60
CA ALA A 125 -3.48 -9.26 -4.26
C ALA A 125 -2.43 -8.76 -3.27
N THR A 126 -1.17 -8.78 -3.71
CA THR A 126 -0.04 -8.24 -2.94
C THR A 126 0.52 -7.02 -3.65
N ALA A 127 0.45 -5.87 -2.99
CA ALA A 127 1.04 -4.62 -3.42
C ALA A 127 2.39 -4.42 -2.74
N THR A 128 3.47 -4.34 -3.50
CA THR A 128 4.82 -4.08 -2.98
C THR A 128 5.17 -2.62 -3.21
N VAL A 129 5.22 -1.84 -2.14
CA VAL A 129 5.57 -0.42 -2.19
C VAL A 129 7.07 -0.25 -1.98
N LYS A 130 7.71 0.51 -2.86
CA LYS A 130 9.09 0.99 -2.72
C LYS A 130 9.03 2.46 -2.34
N TYR A 131 9.43 2.79 -1.11
CA TYR A 131 9.39 4.18 -0.62
C TYR A 131 10.67 4.57 0.11
N ALA A 132 10.96 5.87 0.18
CA ALA A 132 12.05 6.43 0.97
C ALA A 132 11.56 7.70 1.67
N VAL A 133 12.05 7.95 2.89
CA VAL A 133 11.77 9.20 3.60
C VAL A 133 12.67 10.30 3.05
N ARG A 134 12.12 11.49 2.77
CA ARG A 134 12.95 12.61 2.32
C ARG A 134 13.85 13.09 3.49
N PRO A 135 15.18 13.17 3.30
CA PRO A 135 16.13 13.55 4.37
C PRO A 135 15.78 14.85 5.10
N ASN A 136 15.36 15.87 4.34
CA ASN A 136 15.03 17.19 4.86
C ASN A 136 13.73 17.19 5.69
N GLU A 137 12.90 16.16 5.54
CA GLU A 137 11.55 16.09 6.10
C GLU A 137 11.42 15.18 7.31
N ALA A 138 12.46 14.42 7.64
CA ALA A 138 12.45 13.51 8.79
C ALA A 138 12.08 14.23 10.10
N GLY A 139 12.44 15.50 10.27
CA GLY A 139 12.02 16.32 11.42
C GLY A 139 10.51 16.50 11.52
N ARG A 140 9.82 16.79 10.40
CA ARG A 140 8.35 16.90 10.35
C ARG A 140 7.69 15.53 10.56
N VAL A 141 8.27 14.48 9.98
CA VAL A 141 7.81 13.09 10.21
C VAL A 141 7.86 12.74 11.70
N TYR A 142 8.96 13.09 12.39
CA TYR A 142 9.10 12.85 13.82
C TYR A 142 8.05 13.60 14.65
N SER A 143 7.78 14.87 14.33
CA SER A 143 6.85 15.68 15.11
C SER A 143 5.38 15.33 14.88
N THR A 144 5.02 14.94 13.65
CA THR A 144 3.62 14.88 13.23
C THR A 144 3.11 13.45 13.10
N ILE A 145 4.00 12.50 12.77
CA ILE A 145 3.60 11.20 12.24
C ILE A 145 4.04 10.09 13.16
N ALA A 146 5.34 9.99 13.43
CA ALA A 146 5.92 8.81 14.06
C ALA A 146 7.24 9.14 14.77
N SER A 147 7.37 8.71 16.02
CA SER A 147 8.62 8.87 16.78
C SER A 147 9.72 7.89 16.32
N ASN A 148 9.39 6.93 15.45
CA ASN A 148 10.33 5.97 14.89
C ASN A 148 10.04 5.71 13.39
N ASP A 149 11.05 5.17 12.70
CA ASP A 149 10.97 4.82 11.27
C ASP A 149 9.91 3.75 10.95
N ARG A 150 9.70 2.79 11.86
CA ARG A 150 8.83 1.62 11.65
C ARG A 150 7.35 1.98 11.62
N GLU A 151 6.97 3.06 12.31
CA GLU A 151 5.59 3.53 12.42
C GLU A 151 5.16 4.39 11.22
N ILE A 152 6.08 4.84 10.38
CA ILE A 152 5.77 5.65 9.19
C ILE A 152 4.85 4.87 8.24
N TYR A 153 5.21 3.61 7.97
CA TYR A 153 4.49 2.76 7.03
C TYR A 153 3.02 2.53 7.45
N PRO A 154 2.72 1.98 8.65
CA PRO A 154 1.34 1.72 9.05
C PRO A 154 0.50 2.98 9.29
N ARG A 155 1.12 4.15 9.56
CA ARG A 155 0.37 5.39 9.85
C ARG A 155 0.00 6.19 8.61
N ILE A 156 0.82 6.16 7.55
CA ILE A 156 0.57 6.98 6.35
C ILE A 156 0.50 6.15 5.09
N ILE A 157 1.52 5.33 4.86
CA ILE A 157 1.70 4.66 3.58
C ILE A 157 0.61 3.60 3.41
N GLN A 158 0.43 2.73 4.40
CA GLN A 158 -0.57 1.66 4.39
C GLN A 158 -2.00 2.19 4.18
N PRO A 159 -2.54 3.15 4.97
CA PRO A 159 -3.91 3.63 4.76
C PRO A 159 -4.10 4.35 3.42
N SER A 160 -3.12 5.14 2.97
CA SER A 160 -3.20 5.86 1.69
C SER A 160 -3.14 4.89 0.51
N LEU A 161 -2.26 3.88 0.58
CA LEU A 161 -2.16 2.79 -0.39
C LEU A 161 -3.49 2.04 -0.50
N LEU A 162 -4.04 1.57 0.62
CA LEU A 162 -5.30 0.81 0.63
C LEU A 162 -6.47 1.63 0.10
N LYS A 163 -6.51 2.93 0.43
CA LYS A 163 -7.52 3.86 -0.09
C LYS A 163 -7.43 4.02 -1.60
N ALA A 164 -6.23 4.26 -2.14
CA ALA A 164 -6.01 4.40 -3.58
C ALA A 164 -6.33 3.10 -4.33
N LEU A 165 -5.84 1.95 -3.84
CA LEU A 165 -6.16 0.62 -4.38
C LEU A 165 -7.67 0.41 -4.45
N LYS A 166 -8.37 0.63 -3.34
CA LYS A 166 -9.83 0.48 -3.27
C LYS A 166 -10.54 1.41 -4.25
N SER A 167 -10.08 2.65 -4.37
CA SER A 167 -10.65 3.64 -5.29
C SER A 167 -10.54 3.21 -6.75
N VAL A 168 -9.42 2.61 -7.17
CA VAL A 168 -9.22 2.16 -8.55
C VAL A 168 -9.99 0.88 -8.82
N PHE A 169 -9.83 -0.16 -7.98
CA PHE A 169 -10.50 -1.44 -8.21
C PHE A 169 -12.03 -1.36 -8.16
N SER A 170 -12.59 -0.44 -7.36
CA SER A 170 -14.04 -0.22 -7.31
C SER A 170 -14.63 0.32 -8.63
N GLN A 171 -13.81 0.81 -9.56
CA GLN A 171 -14.27 1.35 -10.84
C GLN A 171 -14.34 0.30 -11.96
N TYR A 172 -13.69 -0.86 -11.78
CA TYR A 172 -13.57 -1.89 -12.79
C TYR A 172 -14.26 -3.19 -12.36
N GLU A 173 -14.80 -3.90 -13.34
CA GLU A 173 -15.35 -5.25 -13.13
C GLU A 173 -14.22 -6.28 -13.03
N LEU A 174 -14.48 -7.38 -12.31
CA LEU A 174 -13.52 -8.47 -12.12
C LEU A 174 -12.95 -9.00 -13.45
N VAL A 175 -13.80 -9.20 -14.46
CA VAL A 175 -13.39 -9.69 -15.78
C VAL A 175 -12.39 -8.74 -16.44
N THR A 176 -12.62 -7.42 -16.34
CA THR A 176 -11.73 -6.41 -16.92
C THR A 176 -10.39 -6.39 -16.18
N ILE A 177 -10.41 -6.52 -14.85
CA ILE A 177 -9.20 -6.62 -14.02
C ILE A 177 -8.37 -7.84 -14.39
N ALA A 178 -9.01 -9.00 -14.56
CA ALA A 178 -8.34 -10.23 -14.95
C ALA A 178 -7.74 -10.15 -16.37
N SER A 179 -8.46 -9.56 -17.33
CA SER A 179 -7.98 -9.46 -18.72
C SER A 179 -6.94 -8.36 -18.95
N LYS A 180 -7.03 -7.24 -18.23
CA LYS A 180 -6.18 -6.04 -18.42
C LYS A 180 -5.36 -5.72 -17.17
N TRP A 181 -4.84 -6.74 -16.50
CA TRP A 181 -4.10 -6.58 -15.25
C TRP A 181 -2.90 -5.62 -15.37
N SER A 182 -2.14 -5.70 -16.47
CA SER A 182 -0.99 -4.83 -16.71
C SER A 182 -1.40 -3.36 -16.76
N ASP A 183 -2.40 -3.03 -17.58
CA ASP A 183 -2.89 -1.65 -17.75
C ASP A 183 -3.45 -1.09 -16.44
N ILE A 184 -4.22 -1.91 -15.70
CA ILE A 184 -4.80 -1.51 -14.42
C ILE A 184 -3.71 -1.34 -13.35
N SER A 185 -2.67 -2.18 -13.37
CA SER A 185 -1.54 -2.03 -12.44
C SER A 185 -0.82 -0.69 -12.62
N GLU A 186 -0.61 -0.26 -13.87
CA GLU A 186 -0.03 1.05 -14.17
C GLU A 186 -0.95 2.21 -13.71
N LEU A 187 -2.26 2.08 -13.90
CA LEU A 187 -3.23 3.07 -13.39
C LEU A 187 -3.22 3.16 -11.87
N VAL A 188 -3.12 2.01 -11.18
CA VAL A 188 -3.00 1.96 -9.72
C VAL A 188 -1.70 2.61 -9.27
N GLU A 189 -0.58 2.33 -9.92
CA GLU A 189 0.72 2.94 -9.58
C GLU A 189 0.64 4.47 -9.63
N ARG A 190 0.04 5.03 -10.69
CA ARG A 190 -0.17 6.48 -10.82
C ARG A 190 -1.10 7.02 -9.72
N ALA A 191 -2.23 6.36 -9.48
CA ALA A 191 -3.18 6.79 -8.45
C ALA A 191 -2.60 6.75 -7.03
N VAL A 192 -1.76 5.74 -6.73
CA VAL A 192 -1.05 5.62 -5.46
C VAL A 192 0.02 6.69 -5.33
N ALA A 193 0.78 6.96 -6.40
CA ALA A 193 1.75 8.04 -6.43
C ALA A 193 1.06 9.39 -6.16
N ASP A 194 -0.05 9.70 -6.82
CA ASP A 194 -0.81 10.94 -6.62
C ASP A 194 -1.40 11.07 -5.20
N GLU A 195 -1.86 9.96 -4.60
CA GLU A 195 -2.38 9.99 -3.22
C GLU A 195 -1.25 10.19 -2.20
N LEU A 196 -0.08 9.60 -2.44
CA LEU A 196 1.07 9.71 -1.55
C LEU A 196 1.85 11.02 -1.74
N ASP A 197 1.82 11.64 -2.92
CA ASP A 197 2.46 12.94 -3.19
C ASP A 197 1.82 14.09 -2.39
N LYS A 198 0.56 13.92 -1.94
CA LYS A 198 -0.08 14.83 -0.97
C LYS A 198 0.69 14.92 0.35
N PHE A 199 1.55 13.94 0.62
CA PHE A 199 2.43 13.90 1.77
C PHE A 199 3.87 14.15 1.32
N ASP A 200 4.31 15.42 1.33
CA ASP A 200 5.66 15.85 0.92
C ASP A 200 6.82 15.11 1.63
N TYR A 201 6.55 14.41 2.72
CA TYR A 201 7.53 13.77 3.58
C TYR A 201 8.10 12.46 3.03
N VAL A 202 7.36 11.75 2.18
CA VAL A 202 7.72 10.41 1.67
C VAL A 202 7.79 10.43 0.16
N GLU A 203 8.87 9.87 -0.39
CA GLU A 203 9.03 9.67 -1.82
C GLU A 203 8.68 8.23 -2.18
N VAL A 204 7.67 8.05 -3.02
CA VAL A 204 7.34 6.76 -3.61
C VAL A 204 8.19 6.57 -4.86
N ARG A 205 8.97 5.50 -4.89
CA ARG A 205 9.86 5.17 -6.01
C ARG A 205 9.26 4.17 -6.98
N GLY A 206 8.21 3.47 -6.57
CA GLY A 206 7.47 2.55 -7.43
C GLY A 206 6.53 1.65 -6.66
N LEU A 207 5.58 1.06 -7.38
CA LEU A 207 4.60 0.12 -6.86
C LEU A 207 4.53 -1.11 -7.77
N ASP A 208 4.74 -2.30 -7.20
CA ASP A 208 4.57 -3.55 -7.94
C ASP A 208 3.32 -4.30 -7.43
N LEU A 209 2.38 -4.64 -8.31
CA LEU A 209 1.24 -5.48 -7.98
C LEU A 209 1.48 -6.92 -8.42
N THR A 210 1.35 -7.87 -7.50
CA THR A 210 1.63 -9.29 -7.74
C THR A 210 0.60 -10.18 -7.06
N GLY A 211 0.49 -11.42 -7.53
CA GLY A 211 -0.29 -12.46 -6.86
C GLY A 211 -1.79 -12.17 -6.81
N LEU A 212 -2.39 -11.75 -7.93
CA LEU A 212 -3.84 -11.65 -8.05
C LEU A 212 -4.47 -13.02 -7.83
N VAL A 213 -5.29 -13.13 -6.79
CA VAL A 213 -6.10 -14.30 -6.48
C VAL A 213 -7.57 -13.92 -6.64
N ILE A 214 -8.26 -14.70 -7.45
CA ILE A 214 -9.70 -14.63 -7.68
C ILE A 214 -10.30 -15.90 -7.10
N ALA A 215 -11.38 -15.78 -6.32
CA ALA A 215 -12.05 -16.95 -5.74
C ALA A 215 -12.60 -17.87 -6.84
N GLU A 216 -12.52 -19.19 -6.62
CA GLU A 216 -12.86 -20.22 -7.60
C GLU A 216 -14.30 -20.11 -8.09
N GLU A 217 -15.21 -19.78 -7.19
CA GLU A 217 -16.64 -19.58 -7.45
C GLU A 217 -16.93 -18.54 -8.53
N TYR A 218 -16.03 -17.57 -8.73
CA TYR A 218 -16.19 -16.53 -9.76
C TYR A 218 -15.55 -16.91 -11.10
N ARG A 219 -14.68 -17.93 -11.15
CA ARG A 219 -14.09 -18.38 -12.43
C ARG A 219 -15.17 -18.92 -13.37
N ALA A 220 -16.09 -19.72 -12.84
CA ALA A 220 -17.24 -20.20 -13.57
C ALA A 220 -18.16 -19.06 -14.05
N ALA A 221 -18.38 -18.04 -13.19
CA ALA A 221 -19.19 -16.87 -13.56
C ALA A 221 -18.53 -16.01 -14.65
N ILE A 222 -17.20 -15.85 -14.62
CA ILE A 222 -16.42 -15.16 -15.65
C ILE A 222 -16.56 -15.91 -16.99
N GLU A 223 -16.37 -17.23 -16.99
CA GLU A 223 -16.50 -18.06 -18.19
C GLU A 223 -17.92 -17.98 -18.77
N GLN A 224 -18.95 -18.08 -17.92
CA GLN A 224 -20.34 -17.92 -18.35
C GLN A 224 -20.63 -16.54 -18.93
N LYS A 225 -20.11 -15.46 -18.33
CA LYS A 225 -20.26 -14.10 -18.86
C LYS A 225 -19.56 -13.94 -20.21
N GLN A 226 -18.36 -14.51 -20.37
CA GLN A 226 -17.65 -14.52 -21.66
C GLN A 226 -18.44 -15.28 -22.73
N ILE A 227 -19.02 -16.43 -22.39
CA ILE A 227 -19.88 -17.19 -23.31
C ILE A 227 -21.12 -16.36 -23.69
N ALA A 228 -21.78 -15.72 -22.72
CA ALA A 228 -22.96 -14.90 -22.95
C ALA A 228 -22.65 -13.67 -23.82
N GLU A 229 -21.54 -12.96 -23.56
CA GLU A 229 -21.08 -11.84 -24.40
C GLU A 229 -20.74 -12.29 -25.81
N GLN A 230 -20.10 -13.45 -25.96
CA GLN A 230 -19.81 -14.02 -27.28
C GLN A 230 -21.09 -14.41 -28.03
N GLN A 231 -22.08 -14.98 -27.34
CA GLN A 231 -23.39 -15.31 -27.92
C GLN A 231 -24.15 -14.04 -28.33
N LEU A 232 -24.15 -13.00 -27.49
CA LEU A 232 -24.74 -11.70 -27.80
C LEU A 232 -24.09 -11.09 -29.05
N LEU A 233 -22.76 -11.11 -29.14
CA LEU A 233 -22.02 -10.59 -30.29
C LEU A 233 -22.37 -11.36 -31.57
N ARG A 234 -22.50 -12.70 -31.49
CA ARG A 234 -22.94 -13.54 -32.61
C ARG A 234 -24.34 -13.19 -33.06
N ALA A 235 -25.30 -13.09 -32.12
CA ALA A 235 -26.68 -12.73 -32.42
C ALA A 235 -26.78 -11.33 -33.06
N GLN A 236 -26.05 -10.34 -32.54
CA GLN A 236 -25.99 -9.00 -33.15
C GLN A 236 -25.41 -9.02 -34.56
N THR A 237 -24.39 -9.85 -34.79
CA THR A 237 -23.78 -10.03 -36.12
C THR A 237 -24.78 -10.66 -37.08
N GLU A 238 -25.53 -11.68 -36.63
CA GLU A 238 -26.56 -12.34 -37.42
C GLU A 238 -27.71 -11.39 -37.78
N VAL A 239 -28.20 -10.59 -36.83
CA VAL A 239 -29.20 -9.55 -37.10
C VAL A 239 -28.69 -8.55 -38.14
N LYS A 240 -27.44 -8.10 -38.01
CA LYS A 240 -26.83 -7.16 -38.96
C LYS A 240 -26.70 -7.76 -40.37
N ILE A 241 -26.38 -9.06 -40.48
CA ILE A 241 -26.34 -9.77 -41.76
C ILE A 241 -27.75 -9.84 -42.35
N ALA A 242 -28.75 -10.23 -41.57
CA ALA A 242 -30.13 -10.32 -42.01
C ALA A 242 -30.69 -8.95 -42.48
N GLU A 243 -30.36 -7.86 -41.77
CA GLU A 243 -30.71 -6.50 -42.17
C GLU A 243 -30.05 -6.10 -43.50
N GLN A 244 -28.76 -6.40 -43.66
CA GLN A 244 -28.03 -6.13 -44.91
C GLN A 244 -28.59 -6.94 -46.08
N GLU A 245 -28.95 -8.20 -45.85
CA GLU A 245 -29.61 -9.04 -46.84
C GLU A 245 -30.99 -8.48 -47.20
N ALA A 246 -31.81 -8.12 -46.21
CA ALA A 246 -33.13 -7.52 -46.43
C ALA A 246 -33.04 -6.21 -47.24
N GLN A 247 -32.10 -5.32 -46.90
CA GLN A 247 -31.84 -4.08 -47.66
C GLN A 247 -31.37 -4.38 -49.09
N ARG A 248 -30.52 -5.41 -49.27
CA ARG A 248 -30.08 -5.86 -50.59
C ARG A 248 -31.27 -6.37 -51.40
N TYR A 249 -32.15 -7.17 -50.82
CA TYR A 249 -33.37 -7.66 -51.48
C TYR A 249 -34.34 -6.53 -51.83
N GLU A 250 -34.55 -5.57 -50.93
CA GLU A 250 -35.39 -4.40 -51.20
C GLU A 250 -34.81 -3.52 -52.31
N THR A 251 -33.50 -3.29 -52.28
CA THR A 251 -32.80 -2.56 -53.35
C THR A 251 -32.91 -3.30 -54.67
N LEU A 252 -32.66 -4.62 -54.69
CA LEU A 252 -32.86 -5.45 -55.87
C LEU A 252 -34.29 -5.30 -56.39
N ASN A 253 -35.30 -5.46 -55.54
CA ASN A 253 -36.72 -5.32 -55.91
C ASN A 253 -37.06 -3.93 -56.46
N ARG A 254 -36.52 -2.86 -55.89
CA ARG A 254 -36.71 -1.48 -56.39
C ARG A 254 -35.95 -1.22 -57.70
N THR A 255 -34.82 -1.89 -57.88
CA THR A 255 -33.96 -1.82 -59.08
C THR A 255 -34.25 -2.92 -60.10
N LEU A 256 -35.37 -3.66 -59.97
CA LEU A 256 -35.93 -4.54 -61.00
C LEU A 256 -36.42 -3.69 -62.18
N ASP A 257 -35.51 -2.95 -62.79
CA ASP A 257 -35.57 -2.53 -64.18
C ASP A 257 -35.13 -3.74 -65.02
N ASP A 258 -35.73 -3.95 -66.18
CA ASP A 258 -35.51 -5.14 -67.02
C ASP A 258 -34.00 -5.37 -67.29
N GLN A 259 -33.19 -4.30 -67.27
CA GLN A 259 -31.73 -4.31 -67.43
C GLN A 259 -30.97 -5.05 -66.32
N VAL A 260 -31.40 -4.94 -65.07
CA VAL A 260 -30.73 -5.60 -63.94
C VAL A 260 -31.04 -7.10 -63.94
N LEU A 261 -32.27 -7.48 -64.30
CA LEU A 261 -32.67 -8.87 -64.50
C LEU A 261 -31.87 -9.53 -65.63
N PHE A 262 -31.69 -8.83 -66.75
CA PHE A 262 -30.87 -9.33 -67.86
C PHE A 262 -29.40 -9.48 -67.46
N LYS A 263 -28.83 -8.55 -66.67
CA LYS A 263 -27.46 -8.67 -66.16
C LYS A 263 -27.30 -9.88 -65.22
N LEU A 264 -28.22 -10.06 -64.25
CA LEU A 264 -28.19 -11.21 -63.33
C LEU A 264 -28.34 -12.54 -64.06
N PHE A 265 -29.11 -12.57 -65.15
CA PHE A 265 -29.23 -13.72 -66.03
C PHE A 265 -27.88 -14.04 -66.70
N LEU A 266 -27.20 -13.04 -67.29
CA LEU A 266 -25.90 -13.24 -67.93
C LEU A 266 -24.80 -13.70 -66.94
N ASP A 267 -24.74 -13.11 -65.75
CA ASP A 267 -23.73 -13.48 -64.72
C ASP A 267 -23.88 -14.94 -64.23
N LYS A 268 -25.11 -15.49 -64.26
CA LYS A 268 -25.40 -16.88 -63.91
C LYS A 268 -25.54 -17.81 -65.12
N TRP A 269 -25.37 -17.31 -66.34
CA TRP A 269 -25.61 -18.09 -67.55
C TRP A 269 -24.45 -19.06 -67.80
N ASP A 270 -24.74 -20.35 -67.79
CA ASP A 270 -23.79 -21.46 -68.02
C ASP A 270 -23.71 -21.89 -69.50
N GLY A 271 -24.34 -21.15 -70.41
CA GLY A 271 -24.35 -21.43 -71.84
C GLY A 271 -25.36 -22.49 -72.30
N SER A 272 -26.15 -23.11 -71.42
CA SER A 272 -26.98 -24.29 -71.75
C SER A 272 -28.51 -24.05 -71.68
N THR A 273 -28.96 -22.85 -71.31
CA THR A 273 -30.41 -22.58 -71.22
C THR A 273 -31.03 -22.36 -72.60
N LYS A 274 -32.10 -23.13 -72.87
CA LYS A 274 -32.85 -23.11 -74.13
C LYS A 274 -33.67 -21.84 -74.37
N VAL A 275 -33.78 -20.92 -73.42
CA VAL A 275 -34.59 -19.71 -73.55
C VAL A 275 -33.85 -18.52 -72.96
N VAL A 276 -33.64 -17.48 -73.78
CA VAL A 276 -33.03 -16.21 -73.37
C VAL A 276 -34.15 -15.17 -73.22
N PRO A 277 -34.21 -14.42 -72.11
CA PRO A 277 -35.16 -13.31 -71.96
C PRO A 277 -34.96 -12.25 -73.05
N ALA A 278 -36.04 -11.60 -73.48
CA ALA A 278 -35.96 -10.52 -74.46
C ALA A 278 -35.17 -9.32 -73.90
N LEU A 279 -34.44 -8.62 -74.78
CA LEU A 279 -33.63 -7.46 -74.41
C LEU A 279 -34.52 -6.33 -73.83
N PRO A 280 -34.13 -5.74 -72.69
CA PRO A 280 -34.80 -4.59 -72.09
C PRO A 280 -34.98 -3.44 -73.09
N GLY A 281 -36.20 -2.94 -73.25
CA GLY A 281 -36.51 -1.82 -74.16
C GLY A 281 -36.90 -2.20 -75.60
N SER A 282 -36.96 -3.49 -75.94
CA SER A 282 -37.51 -3.95 -77.21
C SER A 282 -39.05 -3.88 -77.19
N LYS A 283 -39.63 -2.90 -77.89
CA LYS A 283 -41.10 -2.78 -78.04
C LYS A 283 -41.64 -3.87 -78.98
N GLY A 284 -41.83 -5.06 -78.46
CA GLY A 284 -42.52 -6.16 -79.15
C GLY A 284 -42.48 -7.41 -78.29
N GLY A 285 -43.65 -7.98 -77.99
CA GLY A 285 -43.80 -9.23 -77.25
C GLY A 285 -43.25 -10.44 -78.01
N GLY A 286 -41.93 -10.49 -78.17
CA GLY A 286 -41.21 -11.55 -78.85
C GLY A 286 -41.14 -12.78 -77.97
N THR A 287 -41.77 -13.86 -78.44
CA THR A 287 -41.58 -15.23 -77.97
C THR A 287 -40.10 -15.52 -77.69
N PRO A 288 -39.76 -16.21 -76.58
CA PRO A 288 -38.37 -16.50 -76.22
C PRO A 288 -37.68 -17.27 -77.37
N VAL A 289 -36.48 -16.81 -77.76
CA VAL A 289 -35.69 -17.43 -78.83
C VAL A 289 -35.10 -18.73 -78.28
N ILE A 290 -35.56 -19.86 -78.82
CA ILE A 290 -35.00 -21.16 -78.49
C ILE A 290 -33.68 -21.34 -79.24
N VAL A 291 -32.56 -21.24 -78.54
CA VAL A 291 -31.26 -21.60 -79.11
C VAL A 291 -31.16 -23.12 -79.08
N GLY A 292 -31.48 -23.75 -80.22
CA GLY A 292 -31.34 -25.19 -80.40
C GLY A 292 -29.87 -25.59 -80.39
N GLY A 293 -29.47 -26.40 -79.40
CA GLY A 293 -28.17 -27.08 -79.39
C GLY A 293 -28.05 -28.06 -80.56
N ARG A 294 -26.87 -28.05 -81.20
CA ARG A 294 -26.42 -29.13 -82.09
C ARG A 294 -25.91 -30.30 -81.26
#